data_AF-A0A193QG90-F1
#
_entry.id   AF-A0A193QG90-F1
#
_cell.length_a   1.000
_cell.length_b   1.000
_cell.length_c   1.000
_cell.angle_alpha   90.00
_cell.angle_beta   90.00
_cell.angle_gamma   90.00
#
_symmetry.space_group_name_H-M   'P 1'
#
loop_
_entity.id
_entity.type
_entity.pdbx_description
1 polymer ?
#
loop_
_entity_poly.entity_id
_entity_poly.type
_entity_poly.pdbx_seq_one_letter_code
_entity_poly.pdbx_strand_id
1 'polypeptide(L)' 'MRNALNEQNHIIIKMYDGGWASKIFIPSVVEENKIIKIATNAGYQTHVYYDNKEVVLNRGDALTLTTKVIWHEL' A
#
# COMPACT_ATOMS: atom_id res chain seq x y z
N MET A 1 0.99 -5.12 -7.83
CA MET A 1 1.38 -3.85 -7.19
C MET A 1 2.50 -3.13 -7.94
N ARG A 2 3.70 -3.71 -8.11
CA ARG A 2 4.83 -3.06 -8.83
C ARG A 2 4.47 -2.53 -10.23
N ASN A 3 3.94 -3.38 -11.11
CA ASN A 3 3.60 -2.95 -12.49
C ASN A 3 2.57 -1.82 -12.49
N ALA A 4 1.55 -1.92 -11.62
CA ALA A 4 0.56 -0.86 -11.48
C ALA A 4 1.18 0.48 -11.05
N LEU A 5 2.21 0.48 -10.20
CA LEU A 5 2.92 1.71 -9.79
C LEU A 5 3.80 2.30 -10.89
N ASN A 6 4.31 1.45 -11.80
CA ASN A 6 5.07 1.93 -12.97
C ASN A 6 4.14 2.59 -14.00
N GLU A 7 2.89 2.12 -14.11
CA GLU A 7 1.94 2.60 -15.11
C GLU A 7 1.02 3.72 -14.60
N GLN A 8 0.78 3.78 -13.29
CA GLN A 8 -0.20 4.67 -12.67
C GLN A 8 0.43 5.52 -11.57
N ASN A 9 0.07 6.80 -11.54
CA ASN A 9 0.48 7.70 -10.46
C ASN A 9 -0.37 7.55 -9.21
N HIS A 10 -1.56 6.94 -9.32
CA HIS A 10 -2.52 6.80 -8.24
C HIS A 10 -3.08 5.38 -8.22
N ILE A 11 -2.93 4.70 -7.09
CA ILE A 11 -3.52 3.38 -6.85
C ILE A 11 -4.49 3.47 -5.69
N ILE A 12 -5.68 2.90 -5.88
CA ILE A 12 -6.70 2.78 -4.83
C ILE A 12 -6.97 1.29 -4.61
N ILE A 13 -6.80 0.84 -3.38
CA ILE A 13 -7.11 -0.51 -2.93
C ILE A 13 -8.28 -0.41 -1.94
N LYS A 14 -9.39 -1.08 -2.26
CA LYS A 14 -10.55 -1.18 -1.37
C LYS A 14 -10.74 -2.64 -0.99
N MET A 15 -10.74 -2.93 0.30
CA MET A 15 -10.96 -4.28 0.84
C MET A 15 -12.32 -4.38 1.50
N TYR A 16 -12.94 -5.54 1.41
CA TYR A 16 -14.26 -5.85 1.96
C TYR A 16 -14.36 -7.35 2.27
N ASP A 17 -15.43 -7.77 2.95
CA ASP A 17 -15.66 -9.19 3.24
C ASP A 17 -15.80 -10.00 1.94
N GLY A 18 -14.92 -11.00 1.73
CA GLY A 18 -14.83 -11.76 0.48
C GLY A 18 -13.87 -11.16 -0.57
N GLY A 19 -13.45 -9.90 -0.40
CA GLY A 19 -12.43 -9.22 -1.20
C GLY A 19 -11.33 -8.64 -0.31
N TRP A 20 -10.64 -9.52 0.43
CA TRP A 20 -9.68 -9.17 1.48
C TRP A 20 -8.34 -9.86 1.26
N ALA A 21 -7.27 -9.21 1.70
CA ALA A 21 -5.94 -9.80 1.78
C ALA A 21 -5.37 -9.57 3.18
N SER A 22 -4.79 -10.61 3.79
CA SER A 22 -4.17 -10.50 5.12
C SER A 22 -2.92 -9.62 5.14
N LYS A 23 -2.23 -9.52 4.01
CA LYS A 23 -0.96 -8.80 3.87
C LYS A 23 -0.93 -8.02 2.56
N ILE A 24 -0.47 -6.78 2.64
CA ILE A 24 -0.16 -5.93 1.48
C ILE A 24 1.31 -5.54 1.56
N PHE A 25 2.05 -5.76 0.48
CA PHE A 25 3.44 -5.33 0.35
C PHE A 25 3.53 -4.21 -0.68
N ILE A 26 3.94 -3.02 -0.23
CA ILE A 26 4.22 -1.89 -1.11
C ILE A 26 5.68 -1.97 -1.52
N PRO A 27 5.98 -2.19 -2.82
CA PRO A 27 7.36 -2.26 -3.27
C PRO A 27 7.99 -0.87 -3.23
N SER A 28 9.29 -0.82 -2.96
CA SER A 28 10.10 0.35 -3.30
C SER A 28 10.06 0.57 -4.81
N VAL A 29 9.95 1.82 -5.22
CA VAL A 29 9.95 2.24 -6.63
C VAL A 29 10.97 3.34 -6.83
N VAL A 30 11.53 3.42 -8.03
CA VAL A 30 12.49 4.47 -8.42
C VAL A 30 11.81 5.82 -8.67
N GLU A 31 10.49 5.82 -8.87
CA GLU A 31 9.69 7.01 -9.10
C GLU A 31 9.07 7.53 -7.80
N GLU A 32 9.34 8.79 -7.48
CA GLU A 32 8.72 9.51 -6.37
C GLU A 32 7.27 9.91 -6.67
N ASN A 33 6.58 10.32 -5.62
CA ASN A 33 5.29 11.01 -5.68
C ASN A 33 4.13 10.18 -6.25
N LYS A 34 4.27 8.85 -6.30
CA LYS A 34 3.13 7.95 -6.54
C LYS A 34 2.28 7.88 -5.28
N ILE A 35 0.96 7.96 -5.43
CA ILE A 35 0.01 7.94 -4.31
C ILE A 35 -0.67 6.58 -4.25
N ILE A 36 -0.69 5.99 -3.06
CA ILE A 36 -1.40 4.74 -2.78
C ILE A 36 -2.39 4.98 -1.66
N LYS A 37 -3.67 4.71 -1.92
CA LYS A 37 -4.74 4.79 -0.93
C LYS A 37 -5.29 3.40 -0.67
N ILE A 38 -5.32 3.00 0.59
CA ILE A 38 -5.86 1.72 1.04
C ILE A 38 -6.99 2.02 2.01
N ALA A 39 -8.17 1.43 1.78
CA ALA A 39 -9.28 1.50 2.73
C ALA A 39 -9.88 0.11 2.88
N THR A 40 -10.23 -0.27 4.10
CA THR A 40 -10.80 -1.59 4.37
C THR A 40 -12.11 -1.51 5.12
N ASN A 41 -13.12 -2.23 4.63
CA ASN A 41 -14.32 -2.57 5.37
C ASN A 41 -14.37 -4.07 5.71
N ALA A 42 -13.27 -4.80 5.45
CA ALA A 42 -13.19 -6.23 5.78
C ALA A 42 -13.15 -6.44 7.30
N GLY A 43 -13.75 -7.54 7.77
CA GLY A 43 -13.79 -7.90 9.18
C GLY A 43 -12.45 -8.39 9.73
N TYR A 44 -11.60 -8.96 8.87
CA TYR A 44 -10.25 -9.37 9.25
C TYR A 44 -9.25 -8.23 9.08
N GLN A 45 -8.30 -8.15 10.03
CA GLN A 45 -7.21 -7.18 9.98
C GLN A 45 -6.31 -7.40 8.75
N THR A 46 -5.69 -6.32 8.27
CA THR A 46 -4.70 -6.35 7.18
C THR A 46 -3.39 -5.75 7.66
N HIS A 47 -2.29 -6.45 7.39
CA HIS A 47 -0.94 -5.96 7.69
C HIS A 47 -0.33 -5.34 6.42
N VAL A 48 -0.01 -4.05 6.45
CA VAL A 48 0.58 -3.32 5.33
C VAL A 48 2.06 -3.08 5.60
N TYR A 49 2.92 -3.60 4.73
CA TYR A 49 4.37 -3.47 4.82
C TYR A 49 4.90 -2.50 3.76
N TYR A 50 5.66 -1.51 4.18
CA TYR A 50 6.30 -0.51 3.30
C TYR A 50 7.50 0.12 4.03
N ASP A 51 8.59 0.43 3.31
CA ASP A 51 9.74 1.18 3.89
C ASP A 51 10.24 0.64 5.25
N ASN A 52 10.37 -0.70 5.35
CA ASN A 52 10.71 -1.43 6.59
C ASN A 52 9.78 -1.17 7.80
N LYS A 53 8.58 -0.67 7.55
CA LYS A 53 7.51 -0.42 8.54
C LYS A 53 6.35 -1.37 8.30
N GLU A 54 5.58 -1.57 9.36
CA GLU A 54 4.31 -2.27 9.35
C GLU A 54 3.23 -1.36 9.91
N VAL A 55 2.07 -1.35 9.26
CA VAL A 55 0.83 -0.73 9.77
C VAL A 55 -0.27 -1.76 9.69
N VAL A 56 -1.01 -1.93 10.78
CA VAL A 56 -2.20 -2.80 10.83
C VAL A 56 -3.44 -1.96 10.55
N LEU A 57 -4.28 -2.42 9.63
CA LEU A 57 -5.57 -1.82 9.31
C LEU A 57 -6.70 -2.75 9.76
N ASN A 58 -7.58 -2.21 10.59
CA ASN A 58 -8.83 -2.81 11.05
C ASN A 58 -10.01 -2.33 10.20
N ARG A 59 -11.18 -2.96 10.36
CA ARG A 59 -12.41 -2.53 9.69
C ARG A 59 -12.66 -1.04 9.91
N GLY A 60 -12.85 -0.29 8.83
CA GLY A 60 -13.08 1.15 8.84
C GLY A 60 -11.81 1.98 8.64
N ASP A 61 -10.63 1.39 8.78
CA ASP A 61 -9.37 2.11 8.65
C ASP A 61 -9.06 2.47 7.19
N ALA A 62 -8.32 3.57 7.04
CA ALA A 62 -7.77 4.02 5.78
C ALA A 62 -6.31 4.48 5.95
N LEU A 63 -5.50 4.24 4.93
CA LEU A 63 -4.09 4.61 4.86
C LEU A 63 -3.80 5.27 3.52
N THR A 64 -3.11 6.41 3.55
CA THR A 64 -2.56 7.05 2.35
C THR A 64 -1.04 7.09 2.46
N LEU A 65 -0.36 6.61 1.42
CA LEU A 65 1.10 6.60 1.30
C LEU A 65 1.52 7.34 0.04
N THR A 66 2.69 7.95 0.09
CA THR A 66 3.38 8.51 -1.08
C THR A 66 4.74 7.85 -1.22
N THR A 67 5.11 7.42 -2.42
CA THR A 67 6.42 6.82 -2.69
C THR A 67 7.52 7.89 -2.63
N LYS A 68 8.67 7.50 -2.08
CA LYS A 68 9.90 8.31 -2.10
C LYS A 68 10.97 7.52 -2.84
N VAL A 69 11.81 8.21 -3.62
CA VAL A 69 13.01 7.58 -4.17
C VAL A 69 13.93 7.24 -3.00
N ILE A 70 14.36 5.98 -2.92
CA ILE A 70 15.44 5.57 -2.02
C ILE A 70 16.71 5.52 -2.86
N TRP A 71 17.58 6.51 -2.69
CA TRP A 71 18.93 6.47 -3.24
C TRP A 71 19.78 5.55 -2.36
N HIS A 72 20.45 4.57 -2.95
CA HIS A 72 21.53 3.86 -2.25
C HIS A 72 22.86 4.44 -2.74
N GLU A 73 23.74 4.81 -1.82
CA GLU A 73 25.16 4.97 -2.13
C GLU A 73 25.83 3.58 -2.00
N LEU A 74 26.82 3.30 -2.86
CA LEU A 74 27.60 2.06 -2.87
C LEU A 74 28.79 2.17 -1.90
#